data_AF-A0A7S2WVY3-F1
#
_entry.id   AF-A0A7S2WVY3-F1
#
_cell.length_a   1.000
_cell.length_b   1.000
_cell.length_c   1.000
_cell.angle_alpha   90.00
_cell.angle_beta   90.00
_cell.angle_gamma   90.00
#
_symmetry.space_group_name_H-M   'P 1'
#
loop_
_entity.id
_entity.type
_entity.pdbx_description
1 polymer ?
#
loop_
_entity_poly.entity_id
_entity_poly.type
_entity_poly.pdbx_seq_one_letter_code
_entity_poly.pdbx_strand_id
1 'polypeptide(L)'
;GGGGGGGGKAASRPHESLGPVLPASRPGLVEDGHCLTMHQPWASLLVHGIKRLEGRTWHSEYHGALWIHAAAQEPEPDSIALVEEQYRRLYSLDGVDDLQFPTAYPMSCLLG
;
A
#
# COMPACT_ATOMS: atom_id res chain seq x y z
N GLY A 1 -5.10 14.39 58.80
CA GLY A 1 -5.84 15.18 57.80
C GLY A 1 -4.95 15.39 56.60
N GLY A 2 -5.49 15.13 55.39
CA GLY A 2 -4.90 15.44 54.08
C GLY A 2 -3.72 14.54 53.69
N GLY A 3 -3.61 13.95 52.49
CA GLY A 3 -4.37 14.12 51.26
C GLY A 3 -3.40 14.15 50.07
N GLY A 4 -3.68 13.37 49.02
CA GLY A 4 -3.07 13.45 47.67
C GLY A 4 -1.74 12.68 47.52
N GLY A 5 -1.56 11.71 46.62
CA GLY A 5 -2.20 11.47 45.33
C GLY A 5 -1.36 12.12 44.22
N GLY A 6 -0.58 11.32 43.48
CA GLY A 6 0.24 11.83 42.37
C GLY A 6 0.96 10.72 41.61
N GLY A 7 0.21 9.94 40.83
CA GLY A 7 0.75 8.95 39.91
C GLY A 7 1.44 9.62 38.72
N GLY A 8 2.73 9.34 38.54
CA GLY A 8 3.45 9.64 37.31
C GLY A 8 3.17 8.56 36.27
N LYS A 9 2.47 8.93 35.20
CA LYS A 9 2.15 8.06 34.06
C LYS A 9 3.43 7.57 33.40
N ALA A 10 3.55 6.26 33.23
CA ALA A 10 4.54 5.66 32.35
C ALA A 10 4.35 6.22 30.93
N ALA A 11 5.42 6.75 30.35
CA ALA A 11 5.43 7.21 28.97
C ALA A 11 5.17 6.00 28.05
N SER A 12 4.02 6.00 27.40
CA SER A 12 3.67 5.03 26.37
C SER A 12 4.68 5.15 25.22
N ARG A 13 5.41 4.06 24.96
CA ARG A 13 6.32 3.92 23.82
C ARG A 13 5.53 4.19 22.53
N PRO A 14 6.06 4.95 21.55
CA PRO A 14 5.43 4.99 20.25
C PRO A 14 5.44 3.59 19.64
N HIS A 15 4.27 3.17 19.18
CA HIS A 15 4.06 1.97 18.39
C HIS A 15 4.76 2.19 17.04
N GLU A 16 5.98 1.67 16.90
CA GLU A 16 6.63 1.53 15.61
C GLU A 16 5.68 0.71 14.73
N SER A 17 5.05 1.38 13.76
CA SER A 17 4.31 0.73 12.70
C SER A 17 5.29 -0.13 11.92
N LEU A 18 5.23 -1.44 12.17
CA LEU A 18 5.89 -2.46 11.38
C LEU A 18 5.18 -2.56 10.03
N GLY A 19 5.29 -1.52 9.21
CA GLY A 19 5.22 -1.70 7.77
C GLY A 19 6.40 -2.58 7.35
N PRO A 20 6.24 -3.47 6.36
CA PRO A 20 7.36 -4.26 5.88
C PRO A 20 8.42 -3.30 5.32
N VAL A 21 9.50 -3.11 6.08
CA VAL A 21 10.73 -2.51 5.57
C VAL A 21 11.24 -3.50 4.54
N LEU A 22 10.99 -3.22 3.26
CA LEU A 22 11.61 -3.98 2.17
C LEU A 22 13.11 -3.99 2.44
N PRO A 23 13.76 -5.16 2.53
CA PRO A 23 15.19 -5.21 2.81
C PRO A 23 15.92 -4.42 1.72
N ALA A 24 16.85 -3.56 2.14
CA ALA A 24 17.71 -2.81 1.24
C ALA A 24 18.24 -3.75 0.14
N SER A 25 18.01 -3.36 -1.11
CA SER A 25 18.29 -4.15 -2.30
C SER A 25 19.70 -4.74 -2.21
N ARG A 26 19.80 -6.08 -2.27
CA ARG A 26 21.10 -6.77 -2.27
C ARG A 26 21.85 -6.32 -3.53
N PRO A 27 23.05 -5.73 -3.44
CA PRO A 27 23.80 -5.36 -4.62
C PRO A 27 24.25 -6.64 -5.33
N GLY A 28 23.63 -6.97 -6.46
CA GLY A 28 24.03 -8.13 -7.28
C GLY A 28 22.92 -8.84 -8.04
N LEU A 29 21.64 -8.58 -7.77
CA LEU A 29 20.59 -8.96 -8.71
C LEU A 29 20.46 -7.79 -9.69
N VAL A 30 20.93 -7.98 -10.91
CA VAL A 30 20.26 -7.32 -12.04
C VAL A 30 18.86 -7.92 -12.01
N GLU A 31 17.95 -7.25 -11.30
CA GLU A 31 16.54 -7.61 -11.30
C GLU A 31 16.13 -7.60 -12.78
N ASP A 32 15.88 -8.77 -13.36
CA ASP A 32 15.28 -8.85 -14.68
C ASP A 32 14.04 -7.94 -14.62
N GLY A 33 14.10 -6.83 -15.35
CA GLY A 33 13.23 -5.66 -15.19
C GLY A 33 11.82 -5.91 -15.67
N HIS A 34 11.18 -6.97 -15.19
CA HIS A 34 9.80 -7.29 -15.48
C HIS A 34 8.92 -6.17 -14.93
N CYS A 35 8.00 -5.73 -15.78
CA CYS A 35 7.13 -4.62 -15.48
C CYS A 35 5.68 -5.02 -15.76
N LEU A 36 4.81 -4.67 -14.82
CA LEU A 36 3.39 -4.86 -14.86
C LEU A 36 2.69 -3.53 -15.09
N THR A 37 2.05 -3.36 -16.24
CA THR A 37 1.17 -2.20 -16.45
C THR A 37 -0.19 -2.46 -15.81
N MET A 38 -0.68 -1.46 -15.07
CA MET A 38 -1.98 -1.47 -14.39
C MET A 38 -2.69 -0.13 -14.55
N HIS A 39 -4.01 -0.14 -14.66
CA HIS A 39 -4.81 1.09 -14.66
C HIS A 39 -4.93 1.66 -13.24
N GLN A 40 -5.09 2.98 -13.15
CA GLN A 40 -5.45 3.61 -11.89
C GLN A 40 -6.93 3.35 -11.55
N PRO A 41 -7.27 3.26 -10.25
CA PRO A 41 -6.42 3.46 -9.07
C PRO A 41 -5.56 2.26 -8.65
N TRP A 42 -5.72 1.09 -9.28
CA TRP A 42 -5.09 -0.16 -8.80
C TRP A 42 -3.56 -0.14 -8.83
N ALA A 43 -2.94 0.57 -9.77
CA ALA A 43 -1.48 0.72 -9.84
C ALA A 43 -0.93 1.35 -8.54
N SER A 44 -1.50 2.48 -8.12
CA SER A 44 -1.09 3.12 -6.85
C SER A 44 -1.39 2.24 -5.64
N LEU A 45 -2.55 1.55 -5.62
CA LEU A 45 -2.92 0.68 -4.50
C LEU A 45 -2.00 -0.54 -4.34
N LEU A 46 -1.43 -1.05 -5.44
CA LEU A 46 -0.43 -2.13 -5.41
C LEU A 46 0.85 -1.65 -4.72
N VAL A 47 1.40 -0.51 -5.17
CA VAL A 47 2.65 0.06 -4.62
C VAL A 47 2.50 0.49 -3.17
N HIS A 48 1.32 0.98 -2.77
CA HIS A 48 1.02 1.32 -1.36
C HIS A 48 0.69 0.08 -0.50
N GLY A 49 0.69 -1.14 -1.06
CA GLY A 49 0.43 -2.37 -0.32
C GLY A 49 -1.03 -2.58 0.07
N ILE A 50 -1.95 -1.76 -0.43
CA ILE A 50 -3.40 -1.83 -0.14
C ILE A 50 -4.02 -2.98 -0.94
N LYS A 51 -3.75 -3.02 -2.25
CA LYS A 51 -4.11 -4.14 -3.12
C LYS A 51 -2.96 -5.13 -3.13
N ARG A 52 -3.14 -6.29 -2.49
CA ARG A 52 -2.06 -7.29 -2.34
C ARG A 52 -2.08 -8.39 -3.41
N LEU A 53 -3.21 -8.56 -4.08
CA LEU A 53 -3.42 -9.62 -5.07
C LEU A 53 -3.85 -9.01 -6.40
N GLU A 54 -3.20 -9.45 -7.48
CA GLU A 54 -3.55 -9.15 -8.86
C GLU A 54 -3.76 -10.47 -9.60
N GLY A 55 -4.91 -10.61 -10.27
CA GLY A 55 -5.32 -11.83 -10.94
C GLY A 55 -5.46 -11.60 -12.43
N ARG A 56 -4.82 -12.45 -13.24
CA ARG A 56 -4.85 -12.42 -14.71
C ARG A 56 -5.39 -13.74 -15.26
N THR A 57 -5.89 -13.68 -16.48
CA THR A 57 -6.38 -14.86 -17.21
C THR A 57 -5.24 -15.73 -17.73
N TRP A 58 -4.02 -15.21 -17.76
CA TRP A 58 -2.82 -15.93 -18.19
C TRP A 58 -1.90 -16.21 -17.01
N HIS A 59 -1.21 -17.36 -17.08
CA HIS A 59 -0.24 -17.78 -16.09
C HIS A 59 1.12 -17.14 -16.34
N SER A 60 1.81 -16.73 -15.27
CA SER A 60 3.21 -16.29 -15.31
C SER A 60 4.04 -17.27 -14.49
N GLU A 61 5.14 -17.78 -15.05
CA GLU A 61 6.15 -18.53 -14.28
C GLU A 61 7.10 -17.59 -13.50
N TYR A 62 6.91 -16.28 -13.62
CA TYR A 62 7.75 -15.29 -12.97
C TYR A 62 7.50 -15.23 -11.47
N HIS A 63 8.58 -15.37 -10.69
CA HIS A 63 8.60 -15.19 -9.24
C HIS A 63 9.80 -14.31 -8.88
N GLY A 64 9.56 -13.08 -8.46
CA GLY A 64 10.61 -12.09 -8.17
C GLY A 64 10.06 -10.68 -7.99
N ALA A 65 10.94 -9.68 -7.91
CA ALA A 65 10.53 -8.28 -7.79
C ALA A 65 10.01 -7.75 -9.13
N LEU A 66 8.77 -7.28 -9.12
CA LEU A 66 8.06 -6.84 -10.32
C LEU A 66 7.80 -5.34 -10.24
N TRP A 67 8.23 -4.59 -11.25
CA TRP A 67 7.92 -3.17 -11.35
C TRP A 67 6.46 -2.93 -11.69
N ILE A 68 5.86 -1.87 -11.14
CA ILE A 68 4.51 -1.42 -11.47
C ILE A 68 4.57 -0.15 -12.32
N HIS A 69 3.95 -0.20 -13.49
CA HIS A 69 3.74 0.95 -14.36
C HIS A 69 2.26 1.36 -14.34
N ALA A 70 2.01 2.66 -14.13
CA ALA A 70 0.68 3.23 -14.25
C ALA A 70 0.32 3.46 -15.73
N ALA A 71 -0.75 2.82 -16.19
CA ALA A 71 -1.25 3.00 -17.55
C ALA A 71 -1.67 4.46 -17.82
N ALA A 72 -1.82 4.80 -19.11
CA ALA A 72 -2.14 6.16 -19.55
C ALA A 72 -3.63 6.55 -19.42
N GLN A 73 -4.51 5.59 -19.13
CA GLN A 73 -5.96 5.83 -19.04
C GLN A 73 -6.26 6.71 -17.83
N GLU A 74 -6.98 7.81 -18.07
CA GLU A 74 -7.45 8.70 -17.01
C GLU A 74 -8.47 7.98 -16.10
N PRO A 75 -8.19 7.88 -14.78
CA PRO A 75 -9.14 7.32 -13.85
C PRO A 75 -10.26 8.33 -13.59
N GLU A 76 -11.48 7.85 -13.60
CA GLU A 76 -12.64 8.67 -13.26
C GLU A 76 -12.71 8.89 -11.74
N PRO A 77 -12.94 10.13 -11.24
CA PRO A 77 -12.93 10.41 -9.80
C PRO A 77 -13.90 9.56 -8.98
N ASP A 78 -15.11 9.32 -9.49
CA ASP A 78 -16.12 8.53 -8.79
C ASP A 78 -15.69 7.06 -8.69
N SER A 79 -15.08 6.51 -9.75
CA SER A 79 -14.44 5.20 -9.75
C SER A 79 -13.32 5.09 -8.71
N ILE A 80 -12.48 6.13 -8.54
CA ILE A 80 -11.45 6.14 -7.49
C ILE A 80 -12.12 6.08 -6.11
N ALA A 81 -13.07 6.96 -5.84
CA ALA A 81 -13.75 7.05 -4.55
C ALA A 81 -14.46 5.73 -4.19
N LEU A 82 -15.12 5.10 -5.15
CA LEU A 82 -15.76 3.80 -4.99
C LEU A 82 -14.74 2.72 -4.60
N VAL A 83 -13.60 2.66 -5.29
CA VAL A 83 -12.56 1.68 -4.99
C VAL A 83 -11.95 1.93 -3.61
N GLU A 84 -11.68 3.18 -3.23
CA GLU A 84 -11.17 3.50 -1.89
C GLU A 84 -12.16 3.11 -0.79
N GLU A 85 -13.46 3.40 -0.97
CA GLU A 85 -14.50 2.99 -0.02
C GLU A 85 -14.58 1.48 0.11
N GLN A 86 -14.51 0.75 -1.02
CA GLN A 86 -14.49 -0.71 -1.02
C GLN A 86 -13.31 -1.25 -0.20
N TYR A 87 -12.09 -0.75 -0.42
CA TYR A 87 -10.92 -1.20 0.35
C TYR A 87 -11.00 -0.81 1.82
N ARG A 88 -11.47 0.40 2.14
CA ARG A 88 -11.70 0.81 3.53
C ARG A 88 -12.64 -0.16 4.23
N ARG A 89 -13.78 -0.48 3.61
CA ARG A 89 -14.75 -1.42 4.16
C ARG A 89 -14.15 -2.81 4.34
N LEU A 90 -13.38 -3.30 3.38
CA LEU A 90 -12.74 -4.62 3.46
C LEU A 90 -11.75 -4.69 4.63
N TYR A 91 -10.88 -3.69 4.78
CA TYR A 91 -9.88 -3.67 5.85
C TYR A 91 -10.50 -3.41 7.23
N SER A 92 -11.60 -2.64 7.32
CA SER A 92 -12.36 -2.48 8.57
C SER A 92 -12.95 -3.81 9.08
N LEU A 93 -13.29 -4.77 8.20
CA LEU A 93 -13.73 -6.10 8.64
C LEU A 93 -12.62 -6.87 9.39
N ASP A 94 -11.37 -6.57 9.07
CA ASP A 94 -10.17 -7.13 9.72
C ASP A 94 -9.68 -6.25 10.90
N GLY A 95 -10.44 -5.21 11.27
CA GLY A 95 -10.12 -4.30 12.38
C GLY A 95 -9.10 -3.21 12.04
N VAL A 96 -8.87 -2.93 10.76
CA VAL A 96 -7.96 -1.87 10.29
C VAL A 96 -8.79 -0.68 9.77
N ASP A 97 -8.91 0.35 10.61
CA ASP A 97 -9.74 1.54 10.29
C ASP A 97 -8.92 2.76 9.82
N ASP A 98 -7.59 2.75 9.97
CA ASP A 98 -6.72 3.91 9.66
C ASP A 98 -6.07 3.87 8.26
N LEU A 99 -6.65 3.10 7.33
CA LEU A 99 -6.10 2.88 6.00
C LEU A 99 -5.82 4.21 5.26
N GLN A 100 -4.54 4.48 4.98
CA GLN A 100 -4.08 5.67 4.27
C GLN A 100 -4.04 5.42 2.77
N PHE A 101 -4.83 6.19 2.01
CA PHE A 101 -4.84 6.12 0.56
C PHE A 101 -3.83 7.08 -0.08
N PRO A 102 -3.37 6.80 -1.32
CA PRO A 102 -2.52 7.71 -2.07
C PRO A 102 -3.19 9.08 -2.25
N THR A 103 -2.42 10.16 -2.15
CA THR A 103 -2.92 11.52 -2.40
C THR A 103 -3.00 11.87 -3.89
N ALA A 104 -2.34 11.09 -4.75
CA ALA A 104 -2.31 11.26 -6.19
C ALA A 104 -2.26 9.91 -6.93
N TYR A 105 -2.83 9.91 -8.13
CA TYR A 105 -2.88 8.75 -9.03
C TYR A 105 -2.21 9.10 -10.37
N PRO A 106 -0.86 9.17 -10.41
CA PRO A 106 -0.14 9.53 -11.63
C PRO A 106 -0.31 8.47 -12.71
N MET A 107 -0.14 8.87 -13.97
CA MET A 107 -0.34 8.04 -15.16
C MET A 107 0.89 8.08 -16.05
N SER A 108 1.05 7.08 -16.90
CA SER A 108 2.15 6.98 -17.87
C SER A 108 3.53 7.05 -17.21
N CYS A 109 3.69 6.46 -16.02
CA CYS A 109 4.93 6.48 -15.28
C CYS A 109 5.17 5.18 -14.50
N LEU A 110 6.45 4.89 -14.24
CA LEU A 110 6.88 3.81 -13.38
C LEU A 110 6.73 4.26 -11.92
N LEU A 111 6.09 3.44 -11.09
CA LEU A 111 5.79 3.79 -9.70
C LEU A 111 6.78 3.16 -8.70
N GLY A 112 7.11 1.89 -8.88
CA GLY A 112 7.96 1.12 -7.97
C GLY A 112 7.74 -0.37 -8.06
#